data_AF-A0A3P8GWG7-F1
#
_entry.id   AF-A0A3P8GWG7-F1
#
_cell.length_a   1.000
_cell.length_b   1.000
_cell.length_c   1.000
_cell.angle_alpha   90.00
_cell.angle_beta   90.00
_cell.angle_gamma   90.00
#
_symmetry.space_group_name_H-M   'P 1'
#
loop_
_entity.id
_entity.type
_entity.pdbx_description
1 polymer ?
#
loop_
_entity_poly.entity_id
_entity_poly.type
_entity_poly.pdbx_seq_one_letter_code
_entity_poly.pdbx_strand_id
1 'polypeptide(L)'
;MKIRPNDPLVVNFTFQSISDYPVDLYFLTDLSYTMSDDLETVSNMTNDIVLTMRNVTKKLQMGFGAFVDKPVFPFVVPTPQYLQNPCLNVGTKELHCDPPFLYKHILSLTDNFEEFREKTKVTRIAQVLTDKDISVIFAVDNKLHSLYTKLAAFLPSAAVGVLSASSTNIVDLLRDNYAKIANKAELMTTYESDYLEVSSSLSLSLLNSTALSACMYFDVFSSLY
;
A
#
# COMPACT_ATOMS: atom_id res chain seq x y z
N MET A 1 -31.03 -16.47 10.13
CA MET A 1 -31.33 -16.20 11.55
C MET A 1 -32.80 -15.81 11.67
N LYS A 2 -33.50 -16.24 12.72
CA LYS A 2 -34.85 -15.73 13.03
C LYS A 2 -34.72 -14.82 14.24
N ILE A 3 -34.98 -13.53 14.06
CA ILE A 3 -34.89 -12.51 15.11
C ILE A 3 -36.32 -12.12 15.47
N ARG A 4 -36.63 -12.14 16.76
CA ARG A 4 -37.93 -11.67 17.24
C ARG A 4 -37.88 -10.15 17.39
N PRO A 5 -38.90 -9.39 16.93
CA PRO A 5 -38.90 -7.94 17.05
C PRO A 5 -38.64 -7.50 18.50
N ASN A 6 -37.74 -6.53 18.67
CA ASN A 6 -37.26 -5.96 19.95
C ASN A 6 -36.48 -6.91 20.88
N ASP A 7 -36.27 -8.17 20.52
CA ASP A 7 -35.41 -9.08 21.29
C ASP A 7 -33.99 -9.06 20.68
N PRO A 8 -32.95 -8.64 21.45
CA PRO A 8 -31.58 -8.57 20.94
C PRO A 8 -31.01 -9.97 20.71
N LEU A 9 -30.32 -10.17 19.60
CA LEU A 9 -29.59 -11.39 19.30
C LEU A 9 -28.08 -11.15 19.45
N VAL A 10 -27.48 -11.80 20.44
CA VAL A 10 -26.03 -11.68 20.70
C VAL A 10 -25.29 -12.77 19.93
N VAL A 11 -24.32 -12.36 19.12
CA VAL A 11 -23.42 -13.25 18.39
C VAL A 11 -21.99 -12.97 18.82
N ASN A 12 -21.31 -14.00 19.32
CA ASN A 12 -19.92 -13.88 19.77
C ASN A 12 -18.99 -14.26 18.62
N PHE A 13 -18.07 -13.36 18.29
CA PHE A 13 -17.00 -13.58 17.33
C PHE A 13 -15.66 -13.66 18.06
N THR A 14 -14.84 -14.64 17.71
CA THR A 14 -13.48 -14.76 18.22
C THR A 14 -12.52 -14.59 17.06
N PHE A 15 -11.62 -13.61 17.17
CA PHE A 15 -10.55 -13.39 16.21
C PHE A 15 -9.21 -13.84 16.82
N GLN A 16 -8.41 -14.56 16.05
CA GLN A 16 -7.06 -14.95 16.42
C GLN A 16 -6.14 -14.67 15.24
N SER A 17 -5.16 -13.79 15.45
CA SER A 17 -4.12 -13.52 14.46
C SER A 17 -3.16 -14.71 14.32
N ILE A 18 -2.69 -14.95 13.10
CA ILE A 18 -1.72 -15.99 12.76
C ILE A 18 -0.40 -15.29 12.40
N SER A 19 0.71 -15.83 12.91
CA SER A 19 2.02 -15.16 12.82
C SER A 19 2.74 -15.27 11.46
N ASP A 20 2.34 -16.19 10.57
CA ASP A 20 3.04 -16.50 9.31
C ASP A 20 2.06 -16.47 8.12
N TYR A 21 1.51 -15.28 7.84
CA TYR A 21 0.62 -15.08 6.69
C TYR A 21 1.45 -14.80 5.43
N PRO A 22 1.10 -15.36 4.25
CA PRO A 22 1.78 -15.02 3.00
C PRO A 22 1.58 -13.54 2.66
N VAL A 23 2.63 -12.88 2.19
CA VAL A 23 2.60 -11.45 1.86
C VAL A 23 2.92 -11.25 0.39
N ASP A 24 2.01 -10.57 -0.30
CA ASP A 24 2.19 -10.07 -1.65
C ASP A 24 2.44 -8.55 -1.58
N LEU A 25 3.66 -8.11 -1.87
CA LEU A 25 4.04 -6.70 -1.89
C LEU A 25 4.02 -6.16 -3.32
N TYR A 26 3.09 -5.26 -3.62
CA TYR A 26 3.04 -4.59 -4.92
C TYR A 26 3.54 -3.14 -4.79
N PHE A 27 4.69 -2.85 -5.38
CA PHE A 27 5.26 -1.50 -5.41
C PHE A 27 4.60 -0.70 -6.52
N LEU A 28 3.90 0.36 -6.17
CA LEU A 28 3.33 1.31 -7.11
C LEU A 28 4.03 2.66 -6.95
N THR A 29 4.89 2.99 -7.90
CA THR A 29 5.81 4.14 -7.78
C THR A 29 5.53 5.20 -8.82
N ASP A 30 5.70 6.47 -8.45
CA ASP A 30 5.72 7.58 -9.39
C ASP A 30 7.01 7.50 -10.23
N LEU A 31 6.89 7.52 -11.56
CA LEU A 31 8.02 7.53 -12.52
C LEU A 31 8.26 8.92 -13.13
N SER A 32 7.81 9.98 -12.45
CA SER A 32 8.19 11.34 -12.76
C SER A 32 9.71 11.55 -12.63
N TYR A 33 10.22 12.60 -13.28
CA TYR A 33 11.64 12.93 -13.31
C TYR A 33 12.29 12.98 -11.91
N THR A 34 11.55 13.49 -10.91
CA THR A 34 12.04 13.67 -9.54
C THR A 34 12.19 12.37 -8.76
N MET A 35 11.65 11.25 -9.23
CA MET A 35 11.70 9.95 -8.55
C MET A 35 12.80 9.03 -9.08
N SER A 36 13.63 9.52 -10.00
CA SER A 36 14.62 8.69 -10.70
C SER A 36 15.69 8.09 -9.78
N ASP A 37 16.19 8.88 -8.82
CA ASP A 37 17.17 8.48 -7.80
C ASP A 37 16.56 7.58 -6.72
N ASP A 38 15.30 7.85 -6.34
CA ASP A 38 14.54 6.98 -5.44
C ASP A 38 14.36 5.58 -6.03
N LEU A 39 14.01 5.47 -7.31
CA LEU A 39 13.84 4.17 -7.98
C LEU A 39 15.16 3.38 -8.06
N GLU A 40 16.27 4.06 -8.34
CA GLU A 40 17.61 3.46 -8.31
C GLU A 40 17.91 2.90 -6.91
N THR A 41 17.56 3.66 -5.87
CA THR A 41 17.75 3.22 -4.48
C THR A 41 16.88 2.01 -4.14
N VAL A 42 15.60 2.00 -4.52
CA VAL A 42 14.70 0.84 -4.30
C VAL A 42 15.21 -0.41 -5.01
N SER A 43 15.68 -0.27 -6.25
CA SER A 43 16.34 -1.36 -6.97
C SER A 43 17.54 -1.89 -6.18
N ASN A 44 18.43 -1.01 -5.72
CA ASN A 44 19.64 -1.40 -5.01
C ASN A 44 19.35 -2.03 -3.64
N MET A 45 18.27 -1.61 -2.96
CA MET A 45 17.85 -2.11 -1.66
C MET A 45 16.95 -3.36 -1.73
N THR A 46 16.65 -3.89 -2.92
CA THR A 46 15.75 -5.04 -3.08
C THR A 46 16.16 -6.23 -2.20
N ASN A 47 17.46 -6.52 -2.11
CA ASN A 47 17.96 -7.62 -1.27
C ASN A 47 17.65 -7.40 0.21
N ASP A 48 17.84 -6.19 0.72
CA ASP A 48 17.58 -5.85 2.13
C ASP A 48 16.09 -5.92 2.44
N ILE A 49 15.24 -5.44 1.53
CA ILE A 49 13.77 -5.55 1.64
C ILE A 49 13.38 -7.03 1.76
N VAL A 50 13.89 -7.88 0.89
CA VAL A 50 13.59 -9.31 0.88
C VAL A 50 14.07 -9.98 2.17
N LEU A 51 15.28 -9.69 2.63
CA LEU A 51 15.82 -10.27 3.88
C LEU A 51 15.00 -9.85 5.10
N THR A 52 14.63 -8.58 5.21
CA THR A 52 13.81 -8.09 6.31
C THR A 52 12.39 -8.68 6.26
N MET A 53 11.76 -8.72 5.10
CA MET A 53 10.40 -9.24 4.96
C MET A 53 10.32 -10.77 5.11
N ARG A 54 11.39 -11.50 4.75
CA ARG A 54 11.47 -12.96 5.01
C ARG A 54 11.56 -13.31 6.49
N ASN A 55 12.01 -12.39 7.35
CA ASN A 55 11.93 -12.58 8.80
C ASN A 55 10.49 -12.45 9.32
N VAL A 56 9.59 -11.87 8.53
CA VAL A 56 8.18 -11.65 8.88
C VAL A 56 7.28 -12.75 8.30
N THR A 57 7.51 -13.15 7.05
CA THR A 57 6.73 -14.21 6.39
C THR A 57 7.64 -15.15 5.59
N LYS A 58 7.30 -16.44 5.58
CA LYS A 58 8.03 -17.42 4.74
C LYS A 58 7.69 -17.30 3.26
N LYS A 59 6.51 -16.77 2.92
CA LYS A 59 6.01 -16.69 1.54
C LYS A 59 5.83 -15.23 1.15
N LEU A 60 6.86 -14.69 0.51
CA LEU A 60 6.90 -13.33 0.00
C LEU A 60 6.87 -13.34 -1.54
N GLN A 61 5.95 -12.59 -2.12
CA GLN A 61 5.96 -12.25 -3.55
C GLN A 61 6.06 -10.73 -3.71
N MET A 62 6.74 -10.28 -4.76
CA MET A 62 6.89 -8.87 -5.09
C MET A 62 6.42 -8.59 -6.51
N GLY A 63 5.73 -7.49 -6.70
CA GLY A 63 5.28 -6.98 -7.99
C GLY A 63 5.56 -5.49 -8.10
N PHE A 64 5.55 -4.97 -9.31
CA PHE A 64 5.91 -3.58 -9.59
C PHE A 64 4.96 -2.94 -10.60
N GLY A 65 4.62 -1.68 -10.38
CA GLY A 65 3.86 -0.86 -11.29
C GLY A 65 4.28 0.60 -11.14
N ALA A 66 3.91 1.37 -12.15
CA ALA A 66 4.25 2.77 -12.22
C ALA A 66 3.05 3.62 -12.61
N PHE A 67 3.12 4.89 -12.25
CA PHE A 67 2.24 5.94 -12.75
C PHE A 67 3.05 7.22 -13.00
N VAL A 68 2.52 8.11 -13.83
CA VAL A 68 3.02 9.48 -13.97
C VAL A 68 1.83 10.43 -13.84
N ASP A 69 1.06 10.61 -14.91
CA ASP A 69 -0.18 11.39 -14.90
C ASP A 69 -1.04 11.04 -16.13
N LYS A 70 -2.28 11.56 -16.17
CA LYS A 70 -3.18 11.41 -17.31
C LYS A 70 -2.55 12.03 -18.56
N PRO A 71 -2.48 11.31 -19.70
CA PRO A 71 -1.88 11.82 -20.94
C PRO A 71 -2.83 12.76 -21.69
N VAL A 72 -3.47 13.69 -20.98
CA VAL A 72 -4.39 14.68 -21.52
C VAL A 72 -4.10 16.05 -20.93
N PHE A 73 -4.37 17.09 -21.69
CA PHE A 73 -4.32 18.46 -21.18
C PHE A 73 -5.36 18.65 -20.05
N PRO A 74 -5.07 19.38 -18.96
CA PRO A 74 -3.88 20.19 -18.67
C PRO A 74 -2.74 19.49 -17.91
N PHE A 75 -2.83 18.18 -17.71
CA PHE A 75 -1.83 17.41 -16.94
C PHE A 75 -0.52 17.23 -17.70
N VAL A 76 -0.58 17.21 -19.04
CA VAL A 76 0.59 17.11 -19.92
C VAL A 76 0.54 18.16 -21.03
N VAL A 77 1.71 18.53 -21.54
CA VAL A 77 1.83 19.44 -22.69
C VAL A 77 1.59 18.67 -23.99
N PRO A 78 0.56 19.00 -24.80
CA PRO A 78 0.19 18.21 -25.98
C PRO A 78 1.05 18.54 -27.21
N THR A 79 2.36 18.75 -27.04
CA THR A 79 3.28 18.98 -28.15
C THR A 79 3.97 17.68 -28.56
N PRO A 80 4.22 17.43 -29.86
CA PRO A 80 4.88 16.20 -30.31
C PRO A 80 6.24 15.96 -29.67
N GLN A 81 7.02 17.03 -29.40
CA GLN A 81 8.32 16.94 -28.76
C GLN A 81 8.20 16.46 -27.31
N TYR A 82 7.27 17.03 -26.55
CA TYR A 82 7.03 16.66 -25.16
C TYR A 82 6.49 15.24 -25.05
N LEU A 83 5.57 14.85 -25.95
CA LEU A 83 5.03 13.49 -26.00
C LEU A 83 6.08 12.45 -26.40
N GLN A 84 7.14 12.82 -27.10
CA GLN A 84 8.26 11.91 -27.40
C GLN A 84 9.25 11.79 -26.24
N ASN A 85 9.53 12.89 -25.54
CA ASN A 85 10.37 12.87 -24.36
C ASN A 85 9.97 14.03 -23.42
N PRO A 86 9.24 13.76 -22.32
CA PRO A 86 8.80 14.81 -21.40
C PRO A 86 9.94 15.40 -20.57
N CYS A 87 11.12 14.77 -20.58
CA CYS A 87 12.30 15.22 -19.83
C CYS A 87 13.23 16.13 -20.64
N LEU A 88 12.84 16.53 -21.86
CA LEU A 88 13.61 17.50 -22.64
C LEU A 88 13.71 18.83 -21.90
N ASN A 89 14.94 19.32 -21.69
CA ASN A 89 15.26 20.55 -20.96
C ASN A 89 14.79 20.57 -19.49
N VAL A 90 14.55 19.40 -18.89
CA VAL A 90 14.22 19.28 -17.47
C VAL A 90 15.49 18.93 -16.69
N GLY A 91 15.92 19.82 -15.80
CA GLY A 91 17.12 19.62 -14.98
C GLY A 91 18.44 19.82 -15.72
N THR A 92 19.50 19.18 -15.24
CA THR A 92 20.89 19.33 -15.74
C THR A 92 21.40 18.13 -16.53
N LYS A 93 20.63 17.02 -16.57
CA LYS A 93 21.01 15.78 -17.25
C LYS A 93 20.14 15.59 -18.49
N GLU A 94 20.76 15.21 -19.59
CA GLU A 94 20.04 14.81 -20.80
C GLU A 94 19.44 13.42 -20.56
N LEU A 95 18.17 13.38 -20.15
CA LEU A 95 17.45 12.15 -19.82
C LEU A 95 16.42 11.84 -20.89
N HIS A 96 16.37 10.58 -21.33
CA HIS A 96 15.31 10.07 -22.19
C HIS A 96 14.23 9.42 -21.34
N CYS A 97 13.05 10.03 -21.30
CA CYS A 97 11.90 9.54 -20.55
C CYS A 97 10.84 8.98 -21.50
N ASP A 98 10.15 7.94 -21.04
CA ASP A 98 8.96 7.43 -21.72
C ASP A 98 7.87 8.52 -21.80
N PRO A 99 7.00 8.50 -22.82
CA PRO A 99 5.82 9.34 -22.89
C PRO A 99 4.95 9.22 -21.63
N PRO A 100 4.23 10.28 -21.22
CA PRO A 100 3.41 10.24 -20.02
C PRO A 100 2.32 9.17 -20.13
N PHE A 101 2.06 8.48 -19.02
CA PHE A 101 1.03 7.45 -18.91
C PHE A 101 0.36 7.52 -17.54
N LEU A 102 -0.92 7.16 -17.48
CA LEU A 102 -1.68 7.18 -16.24
C LEU A 102 -1.23 6.09 -15.28
N TYR A 103 -1.19 4.85 -15.75
CA TYR A 103 -0.75 3.70 -14.97
C TYR A 103 -0.21 2.62 -15.91
N LYS A 104 0.82 1.93 -15.45
CA LYS A 104 1.48 0.85 -16.17
C LYS A 104 1.82 -0.24 -15.17
N HIS A 105 1.21 -1.42 -15.34
CA HIS A 105 1.69 -2.61 -14.67
C HIS A 105 3.03 -3.02 -15.27
N ILE A 106 3.99 -3.33 -14.41
CA ILE A 106 5.36 -3.62 -14.79
C ILE A 106 5.64 -5.09 -14.46
N LEU A 107 5.67 -5.49 -13.21
CA LEU A 107 5.96 -6.86 -12.84
C LEU A 107 4.77 -7.47 -12.10
N SER A 108 4.28 -8.59 -12.61
CA SER A 108 3.34 -9.45 -11.87
C SER A 108 4.02 -10.03 -10.64
N LEU A 109 3.22 -10.33 -9.61
CA LEU A 109 3.72 -10.90 -8.37
C LEU A 109 4.58 -12.14 -8.63
N THR A 110 5.82 -12.10 -8.18
CA THR A 110 6.82 -13.16 -8.37
C THR A 110 7.66 -13.32 -7.11
N ASP A 111 8.19 -14.53 -6.87
CA ASP A 111 9.20 -14.81 -5.86
C ASP A 111 10.64 -14.70 -6.42
N ASN A 112 10.77 -14.34 -7.71
CA ASN A 112 12.04 -14.04 -8.36
C ASN A 112 12.43 -12.57 -8.13
N PHE A 113 13.13 -12.30 -7.02
CA PHE A 113 13.54 -10.94 -6.64
C PHE A 113 14.62 -10.34 -7.56
N GLU A 114 15.36 -11.18 -8.28
CA GLU A 114 16.30 -10.73 -9.30
C GLU A 114 15.54 -10.11 -10.48
N GLU A 115 14.42 -10.73 -10.89
CA GLU A 115 13.55 -10.16 -11.91
C GLU A 115 12.95 -8.83 -11.45
N PHE A 116 12.50 -8.72 -10.20
CA PHE A 116 12.05 -7.45 -9.62
C PHE A 116 13.14 -6.37 -9.69
N ARG A 117 14.36 -6.70 -9.30
CA ARG A 117 15.49 -5.76 -9.35
C ARG A 117 15.80 -5.30 -10.78
N GLU A 118 15.77 -6.19 -11.75
CA GLU A 118 16.05 -5.81 -13.14
C GLU A 118 14.90 -5.04 -13.79
N LYS A 119 13.64 -5.34 -13.45
CA LYS A 119 12.47 -4.58 -13.95
C LYS A 119 12.33 -3.19 -13.32
N THR A 120 12.81 -3.01 -12.09
CA THR A 120 12.89 -1.69 -11.45
C THR A 120 14.03 -0.84 -12.02
N LYS A 121 15.09 -1.45 -12.57
CA LYS A 121 16.15 -0.75 -13.33
C LYS A 121 15.76 -0.39 -14.77
N VAL A 122 15.01 -1.25 -15.46
CA VAL A 122 14.72 -1.11 -16.90
C VAL A 122 13.20 -1.14 -17.14
N THR A 123 12.61 0.03 -17.37
CA THR A 123 11.17 0.20 -17.50
C THR A 123 10.69 0.01 -18.95
N ARG A 124 10.16 -1.17 -19.31
CA ARG A 124 9.37 -1.37 -20.54
C ARG A 124 8.32 -2.47 -20.37
N ILE A 125 7.06 -2.15 -20.01
CA ILE A 125 6.04 -3.19 -19.71
C ILE A 125 4.56 -2.76 -19.97
N ALA A 126 3.58 -3.61 -19.64
CA ALA A 126 2.14 -3.53 -19.91
C ALA A 126 1.24 -4.22 -18.84
N GLN A 127 -0.02 -3.75 -18.80
CA GLN A 127 -1.35 -4.33 -18.44
C GLN A 127 -1.87 -4.59 -17.00
N VAL A 128 -3.12 -4.15 -16.78
CA VAL A 128 -3.81 -3.77 -15.54
C VAL A 128 -4.19 -4.92 -14.58
N LEU A 129 -4.05 -4.69 -13.27
CA LEU A 129 -4.55 -5.54 -12.17
C LEU A 129 -6.00 -5.17 -11.81
N THR A 130 -6.83 -6.17 -11.46
CA THR A 130 -8.25 -6.01 -11.06
C THR A 130 -8.50 -6.60 -9.67
N ASP A 131 -9.34 -5.90 -8.89
CA ASP A 131 -9.97 -6.13 -7.57
C ASP A 131 -9.43 -7.25 -6.66
N LYS A 132 -8.78 -6.83 -5.55
CA LYS A 132 -8.45 -7.66 -4.38
C LYS A 132 -8.46 -6.83 -3.08
N ASP A 133 -8.58 -7.51 -1.93
CA ASP A 133 -8.39 -6.96 -0.58
C ASP A 133 -6.97 -6.42 -0.42
N ILE A 134 -6.78 -5.13 -0.68
CA ILE A 134 -5.48 -4.45 -0.69
C ILE A 134 -5.36 -3.57 0.55
N SER A 135 -4.30 -3.80 1.32
CA SER A 135 -3.87 -2.85 2.35
C SER A 135 -2.83 -1.88 1.75
N VAL A 136 -3.05 -0.58 1.92
CA VAL A 136 -2.22 0.45 1.28
C VAL A 136 -1.23 1.02 2.28
N ILE A 137 0.06 1.05 1.92
CA ILE A 137 1.07 1.79 2.67
C ILE A 137 1.48 3.00 1.84
N PHE A 138 1.14 4.19 2.32
CA PHE A 138 1.60 5.45 1.74
C PHE A 138 3.00 5.76 2.25
N ALA A 139 4.02 5.58 1.41
CA ALA A 139 5.38 6.04 1.67
C ALA A 139 5.58 7.41 1.01
N VAL A 140 5.51 8.48 1.80
CA VAL A 140 5.46 9.87 1.29
C VAL A 140 6.53 10.76 1.92
N ASP A 141 6.92 11.83 1.22
CA ASP A 141 7.78 12.86 1.80
C ASP A 141 7.15 13.50 3.05
N ASN A 142 7.99 13.94 3.98
CA ASN A 142 7.57 14.55 5.24
C ASN A 142 6.59 15.72 5.07
N LYS A 143 6.73 16.52 4.00
CA LYS A 143 5.84 17.65 3.72
C LYS A 143 4.40 17.22 3.44
N LEU A 144 4.21 16.03 2.88
CA LEU A 144 2.90 15.49 2.49
C LEU A 144 2.29 14.59 3.57
N HIS A 145 3.07 14.23 4.60
CA HIS A 145 2.66 13.31 5.66
C HIS A 145 1.27 13.65 6.24
N SER A 146 1.04 14.90 6.67
CA SER A 146 -0.23 15.31 7.27
C SER A 146 -1.43 15.16 6.33
N LEU A 147 -1.25 15.40 5.04
CA LEU A 147 -2.30 15.25 4.03
C LEU A 147 -2.65 13.78 3.85
N TYR A 148 -1.65 12.92 3.70
CA TYR A 148 -1.85 11.49 3.49
C TYR A 148 -2.34 10.78 4.76
N THR A 149 -2.02 11.26 5.96
CA THR A 149 -2.66 10.79 7.20
C THR A 149 -4.16 11.01 7.17
N LYS A 150 -4.62 12.18 6.71
CA LYS A 150 -6.07 12.46 6.58
C LYS A 150 -6.71 11.59 5.51
N LEU A 151 -6.01 11.37 4.39
CA LEU A 151 -6.50 10.50 3.31
C LEU A 151 -6.61 9.03 3.77
N ALA A 152 -5.60 8.53 4.47
CA ALA A 152 -5.57 7.17 4.98
C ALA A 152 -6.70 6.87 5.96
N ALA A 153 -7.21 7.88 6.68
CA ALA A 153 -8.36 7.73 7.56
C ALA A 153 -9.68 7.39 6.83
N PHE A 154 -9.76 7.62 5.51
CA PHE A 154 -10.91 7.25 4.69
C PHE A 154 -10.79 5.84 4.09
N LEU A 155 -9.64 5.19 4.23
CA LEU A 155 -9.41 3.85 3.70
C LEU A 155 -9.47 2.83 4.85
N PRO A 156 -10.17 1.70 4.67
CA PRO A 156 -10.35 0.72 5.74
C PRO A 156 -9.00 0.16 6.22
N SER A 157 -8.11 -0.17 5.29
CA SER A 157 -6.75 -0.66 5.61
C SER A 157 -5.69 0.18 4.91
N ALA A 158 -5.31 1.30 5.54
CA ALA A 158 -4.18 2.10 5.10
C ALA A 158 -3.26 2.50 6.25
N ALA A 159 -1.95 2.55 5.97
CA ALA A 159 -0.92 3.07 6.86
C ALA A 159 -0.10 4.14 6.13
N VAL A 160 0.50 5.06 6.89
CA VAL A 160 1.34 6.12 6.34
C VAL A 160 2.72 6.06 7.00
N GLY A 161 3.75 6.13 6.18
CA GLY A 161 5.15 6.24 6.58
C GLY A 161 5.84 7.38 5.86
N VAL A 162 6.80 8.02 6.54
CA VAL A 162 7.62 9.06 5.93
C VAL A 162 8.79 8.41 5.18
N LEU A 163 8.84 8.60 3.87
CA LEU A 163 9.97 8.20 3.03
C LEU A 163 11.05 9.28 3.11
N SER A 164 12.29 8.90 3.36
CA SER A 164 13.41 9.84 3.29
C SER A 164 13.64 10.29 1.85
N ALA A 165 14.24 11.46 1.65
CA ALA A 165 14.54 11.99 0.32
C ALA A 165 15.52 11.12 -0.50
N SER A 166 16.15 10.12 0.14
CA SER A 166 17.01 9.13 -0.53
C SER A 166 16.40 7.74 -0.53
N SER A 167 15.14 7.58 -0.09
CA SER A 167 14.43 6.29 0.04
C SER A 167 15.14 5.20 0.86
N THR A 168 16.18 5.55 1.63
CA THR A 168 17.03 4.60 2.36
C THR A 168 16.36 3.93 3.55
N ASN A 169 15.27 4.52 4.06
CA ASN A 169 14.50 3.97 5.18
C ASN A 169 13.33 3.08 4.73
N ILE A 170 13.23 2.76 3.43
CA ILE A 170 12.11 1.97 2.88
C ILE A 170 11.96 0.61 3.57
N VAL A 171 13.07 -0.02 3.96
CA VAL A 171 13.07 -1.33 4.63
C VAL A 171 12.38 -1.25 5.99
N ASP A 172 12.78 -0.29 6.83
CA ASP A 172 12.17 -0.07 8.14
C ASP A 172 10.71 0.38 8.00
N LEU A 173 10.43 1.25 7.02
CA LEU A 173 9.08 1.73 6.72
C LEU A 173 8.13 0.57 6.40
N LEU A 174 8.54 -0.37 5.56
CA LEU A 174 7.72 -1.53 5.20
C LEU A 174 7.47 -2.44 6.41
N ARG A 175 8.53 -2.76 7.17
CA ARG A 175 8.42 -3.60 8.37
C ARG A 175 7.44 -2.99 9.39
N ASP A 176 7.64 -1.72 9.71
CA ASP A 176 6.90 -1.06 10.79
C ASP A 176 5.44 -0.83 10.39
N ASN A 177 5.17 -0.48 9.12
CA ASN A 177 3.78 -0.32 8.65
C ASN A 177 3.08 -1.67 8.42
N TYR A 178 3.78 -2.72 8.00
CA TYR A 178 3.23 -4.06 7.99
C TYR A 178 2.80 -4.49 9.39
N ALA A 179 3.64 -4.27 10.41
CA ALA A 179 3.29 -4.59 11.80
C ALA A 179 2.05 -3.81 12.27
N LYS A 180 1.86 -2.55 11.86
CA LYS A 180 0.63 -1.79 12.15
C LYS A 180 -0.61 -2.45 11.51
N ILE A 181 -0.51 -2.82 10.24
CA ILE A 181 -1.63 -3.42 9.49
C ILE A 181 -1.96 -4.82 10.01
N ALA A 182 -0.94 -5.68 10.20
CA ALA A 182 -1.11 -7.05 10.66
C ALA A 182 -1.70 -7.16 12.08
N ASN A 183 -1.50 -6.13 12.91
CA ASN A 183 -2.09 -6.03 14.24
C ASN A 183 -3.40 -5.23 14.27
N LYS A 184 -3.87 -4.72 13.12
CA LYS A 184 -5.16 -4.05 13.00
C LYS A 184 -6.21 -5.08 12.62
N ALA A 185 -7.31 -5.11 13.35
CA ALA A 185 -8.46 -5.94 13.03
C ALA A 185 -9.70 -5.05 13.03
N GLU A 186 -10.43 -5.06 11.92
CA GLU A 186 -11.65 -4.29 11.76
C GLU A 186 -12.82 -5.24 11.51
N LEU A 187 -13.92 -5.00 12.22
CA LEU A 187 -15.19 -5.68 11.98
C LEU A 187 -16.12 -4.69 11.29
N MET A 188 -16.36 -4.91 10.00
CA MET A 188 -17.28 -4.09 9.21
C MET A 188 -18.63 -4.79 9.05
N THR A 189 -19.72 -4.04 9.23
CA THR A 189 -21.07 -4.49 8.95
C THR A 189 -21.52 -3.92 7.60
N THR A 190 -21.87 -4.78 6.64
CA THR A 190 -22.25 -4.38 5.27
C THR A 190 -23.77 -4.26 5.09
N TYR A 191 -24.53 -4.07 6.17
CA TYR A 191 -25.97 -4.11 6.15
C TYR A 191 -26.57 -2.76 6.55
N GLU A 192 -27.53 -2.30 5.74
CA GLU A 192 -28.25 -1.06 5.96
C GLU A 192 -29.76 -1.34 5.89
N SER A 193 -30.46 -1.02 6.98
CA SER A 193 -31.90 -1.24 7.12
C SER A 193 -32.42 -0.45 8.30
N ASP A 194 -33.60 0.15 8.13
CA ASP A 194 -34.28 0.90 9.19
C ASP A 194 -34.83 0.02 10.32
N TYR A 195 -34.77 -1.31 10.15
CA TYR A 195 -35.42 -2.27 11.06
C TYR A 195 -34.43 -3.02 11.99
N LEU A 196 -33.13 -2.81 11.83
CA LEU A 196 -32.08 -3.58 12.51
C LEU A 196 -31.01 -2.64 13.03
N GLU A 197 -30.94 -2.52 14.36
CA GLU A 197 -29.87 -1.81 15.04
C GLU A 197 -28.75 -2.79 15.40
N VAL A 198 -27.52 -2.46 15.00
CA VAL A 198 -26.34 -3.30 15.26
C VAL A 198 -25.41 -2.55 16.21
N SER A 199 -25.16 -3.14 17.37
CA SER A 199 -24.16 -2.66 18.34
C SER A 199 -23.09 -3.72 18.53
N SER A 200 -21.82 -3.31 18.58
CA SER A 200 -20.70 -4.20 18.87
C SER A 200 -20.00 -3.80 20.17
N SER A 201 -19.53 -4.79 20.93
CA SER A 201 -18.65 -4.60 22.08
C SER A 201 -17.40 -5.45 21.91
N LEU A 202 -16.22 -4.89 22.22
CA LEU A 202 -14.94 -5.59 22.11
C LEU A 202 -14.41 -5.96 23.50
N SER A 203 -13.91 -7.19 23.63
CA SER A 203 -13.12 -7.63 24.78
C SER A 203 -11.77 -8.18 24.31
N LEU A 204 -10.67 -7.58 24.78
CA LEU A 204 -9.31 -8.01 24.46
C LEU A 204 -8.79 -8.97 25.56
N SER A 205 -8.36 -10.16 25.16
CA SER A 205 -7.62 -11.08 26.04
C SER A 205 -6.15 -11.13 25.61
N LEU A 206 -5.25 -10.52 26.37
CA LEU A 206 -3.81 -10.62 26.15
C LEU A 206 -3.32 -11.98 26.66
N LEU A 207 -2.80 -12.82 25.77
CA LEU A 207 -2.32 -14.16 26.11
C LEU A 207 -0.90 -14.18 26.73
N ASN A 208 -0.16 -13.05 26.84
CA ASN A 208 1.13 -12.98 27.55
C ASN A 208 1.58 -11.55 27.89
N SER A 209 2.06 -11.32 29.13
CA SER A 209 2.50 -10.02 29.67
C SER A 209 3.81 -9.44 29.10
N THR A 210 4.48 -10.12 28.16
CA THR A 210 5.73 -9.63 27.54
C THR A 210 5.51 -8.94 26.19
N ALA A 211 4.29 -8.95 25.66
CA ALA A 211 3.94 -8.33 24.37
C ALA A 211 3.28 -6.95 24.56
N LEU A 212 3.93 -6.05 25.31
CA LEU A 212 3.47 -4.65 25.48
C LEU A 212 3.60 -3.80 24.20
N SER A 213 4.18 -4.33 23.11
CA SER A 213 4.41 -3.57 21.87
C SER A 213 3.38 -3.82 20.76
N ALA A 214 2.44 -4.76 20.91
CA ALA A 214 1.39 -5.02 19.92
C ALA A 214 0.06 -4.49 20.46
N CYS A 215 -0.10 -3.16 20.49
CA CYS A 215 -1.42 -2.57 20.62
C CYS A 215 -2.21 -2.97 19.36
N MET A 216 -3.12 -3.95 19.51
CA MET A 216 -4.15 -4.17 18.50
C MET A 216 -5.06 -2.94 18.50
N TYR A 217 -5.05 -2.18 17.41
CA TYR A 217 -6.02 -1.13 17.17
C TYR A 217 -7.24 -1.78 16.54
N PHE A 218 -8.35 -1.79 17.29
CA PHE A 218 -9.65 -2.20 16.80
C PHE A 218 -10.48 -0.94 16.61
N ASP A 219 -10.81 -0.63 15.37
CA ASP A 219 -11.78 0.40 15.03
C ASP A 219 -13.07 -0.28 14.57
N VAL A 220 -14.20 0.12 15.16
CA VAL A 220 -15.53 -0.26 14.69
C VAL A 220 -16.08 0.92 13.91
N PHE A 221 -16.15 0.76 12.59
CA PHE A 221 -16.82 1.72 11.71
C PHE A 221 -18.19 1.16 11.32
N SER A 222 -19.26 1.89 11.66
CA SER A 222 -20.52 1.76 10.91
C SER A 222 -20.34 2.54 9.61
N SER A 223 -20.28 1.85 8.47
CA SER A 223 -20.34 2.54 7.20
C SER A 223 -21.77 3.04 7.00
N LEU A 224 -22.00 4.33 7.21
CA LEU A 224 -23.16 5.04 6.68
C LEU A 224 -22.85 5.32 5.22
N TYR A 225 -23.58 4.70 4.29
CA TYR A 225 -23.53 5.08 2.87
C TYR A 225 -24.87 5.67 2.44
#